data_AF-A0A832SWC7-F1
#
_entry.id   AF-A0A832SWC7-F1
#
_cell.length_a   1.000
_cell.length_b   1.000
_cell.length_c   1.000
_cell.angle_alpha   90.00
_cell.angle_beta   90.00
_cell.angle_gamma   90.00
#
_symmetry.space_group_name_H-M   'P 1'
#
loop_
_entity.id
_entity.type
_entity.pdbx_description
1 polymer ?
#
loop_
_entity_poly.entity_id
_entity_poly.type
_entity_poly.pdbx_seq_one_letter_code
_entity_poly.pdbx_strand_id
1 'polypeptide(L)'
;MKVKELIRQLKEFNPEARVFADSYEGKGIEEILCSFSFTNNGDVILEHADQFDVGCEIGQMLDDYLENEWDETDAYREMCDKGYTPDVVSRFYDKWVGKHMKKYCEEHGIEY
;
A
#
# COMPACT_ATOMS: atom_id res chain seq x y z
N MET A 1 3.29 -0.13 -21.70
CA MET A 1 4.40 -1.02 -21.29
C MET A 1 3.81 -2.39 -20.98
N LYS A 2 4.50 -3.52 -21.21
CA LYS A 2 4.02 -4.84 -20.76
C LYS A 2 4.41 -5.09 -19.30
N VAL A 3 3.59 -5.82 -18.52
CA VAL A 3 3.88 -6.14 -17.12
C VAL A 3 5.25 -6.79 -16.93
N LYS A 4 5.62 -7.76 -17.78
CA LYS A 4 6.95 -8.40 -17.73
C LYS A 4 8.11 -7.43 -17.96
N GLU A 5 7.90 -6.37 -18.73
CA GLU A 5 8.91 -5.34 -18.96
C GLU A 5 9.05 -4.44 -17.73
N LEU A 6 7.93 -4.06 -17.09
CA LEU A 6 7.91 -3.32 -15.83
C LEU A 6 8.61 -4.10 -14.70
N ILE A 7 8.24 -5.38 -14.50
CA ILE A 7 8.86 -6.26 -13.50
C ILE A 7 10.38 -6.35 -13.70
N ARG A 8 10.83 -6.50 -14.95
CA ARG A 8 12.26 -6.58 -15.26
C ARG A 8 12.98 -5.30 -14.84
N GLN A 9 12.39 -4.13 -15.10
CA GLN A 9 12.97 -2.85 -14.70
C GLN A 9 13.01 -2.72 -13.18
N LEU A 10 11.89 -2.98 -12.50
CA LEU A 10 11.79 -2.84 -11.03
C LEU A 10 12.78 -3.73 -10.28
N LYS A 11 13.09 -4.92 -10.80
CA LYS A 11 14.11 -5.82 -10.21
C LYS A 11 15.53 -5.25 -10.14
N GLU A 12 15.84 -4.23 -10.94
CA GLU A 12 17.15 -3.57 -10.95
C GLU A 12 17.23 -2.41 -9.94
N PHE A 13 16.11 -2.03 -9.30
CA PHE A 13 16.03 -0.93 -8.34
C PHE A 13 15.99 -1.42 -6.89
N ASN A 14 16.17 -0.49 -5.95
CA ASN A 14 15.94 -0.74 -4.53
C ASN A 14 14.48 -1.19 -4.32
N PRO A 15 14.21 -2.39 -3.77
CA PRO A 15 12.85 -2.85 -3.52
C PRO A 15 12.06 -1.93 -2.59
N GLU A 16 12.76 -1.19 -1.72
CA GLU A 16 12.16 -0.21 -0.80
C GLU A 16 11.93 1.18 -1.42
N ALA A 17 12.16 1.33 -2.74
CA ALA A 17 11.93 2.59 -3.41
C ALA A 17 10.44 2.81 -3.69
N ARG A 18 9.97 4.02 -3.41
CA ARG A 18 8.60 4.47 -3.72
C ARG A 18 8.43 4.65 -5.23
N VAL A 19 7.27 4.24 -5.75
CA VAL A 19 6.92 4.36 -7.17
C VAL A 19 6.05 5.61 -7.36
N PHE A 20 6.39 6.42 -8.35
CA PHE A 20 5.65 7.62 -8.68
C PHE A 20 5.17 7.58 -10.13
N ALA A 21 3.94 8.00 -10.37
CA ALA A 21 3.45 8.25 -11.71
C ALA A 21 3.66 9.73 -12.04
N ASP A 22 4.40 9.99 -13.12
CA ASP A 22 4.55 11.32 -13.68
C ASP A 22 3.33 11.61 -14.56
N SER A 23 2.59 12.68 -14.25
CA SER A 23 1.54 13.14 -15.15
C SER A 23 2.21 13.85 -16.34
N TYR A 24 1.79 13.51 -17.57
CA TYR A 24 2.30 14.15 -18.80
C TYR A 24 2.19 15.69 -18.78
N GLU A 25 1.37 16.26 -17.88
CA GLU A 25 1.19 17.70 -17.69
C GLU A 25 2.12 18.34 -16.64
N GLY A 26 3.05 17.58 -16.02
CA GLY A 26 4.01 18.13 -15.05
C GLY A 26 3.38 18.67 -13.77
N LYS A 27 2.12 18.31 -13.49
CA LYS A 27 1.44 18.63 -12.23
C LYS A 27 1.58 17.43 -11.30
N GLY A 28 2.54 17.53 -10.38
CA GLY A 28 2.69 16.63 -9.25
C GLY A 28 3.28 15.27 -9.63
N ILE A 29 4.48 14.99 -9.13
CA ILE A 29 4.97 13.62 -9.01
C ILE A 29 4.18 13.02 -7.84
N GLU A 30 3.15 12.23 -8.13
CA GLU A 30 2.34 11.59 -7.10
C GLU A 30 2.70 10.12 -6.97
N GLU A 31 2.77 9.66 -5.73
CA GLU A 31 3.09 8.27 -5.40
C GLU A 31 1.92 7.37 -5.80
N ILE A 32 2.26 6.24 -6.40
CA ILE A 32 1.32 5.14 -6.65
C ILE A 32 1.16 4.38 -5.34
N LEU A 33 -0.07 4.30 -4.84
CA LEU A 33 -0.36 3.65 -3.55
C LEU A 33 -0.97 2.26 -3.70
N CYS A 34 -1.53 1.93 -4.87
CA CYS A 34 -2.17 0.63 -5.08
C CYS A 34 -2.02 0.15 -6.54
N SER A 35 -2.10 -1.17 -6.72
CA SER A 35 -2.13 -1.81 -8.02
C SER A 35 -3.22 -2.88 -8.08
N PHE A 36 -4.02 -2.87 -9.14
CA PHE A 36 -5.10 -3.84 -9.36
C PHE A 36 -4.84 -4.67 -10.60
N SER A 37 -5.23 -5.94 -10.57
CA SER A 37 -5.25 -6.81 -11.74
C SER A 37 -6.68 -7.19 -12.10
N PHE A 38 -7.07 -6.97 -13.36
CA PHE A 38 -8.37 -7.43 -13.85
C PHE A 38 -8.29 -8.89 -14.28
N THR A 39 -9.14 -9.74 -13.70
CA THR A 39 -9.21 -11.17 -14.03
C THR A 39 -9.64 -11.44 -15.47
N ASN A 40 -10.34 -10.48 -16.10
CA ASN A 40 -11.01 -10.69 -17.38
C ASN A 40 -10.08 -10.50 -18.59
N ASN A 41 -9.09 -9.61 -18.49
CA ASN A 41 -8.16 -9.30 -19.58
C ASN A 41 -6.68 -9.35 -19.17
N GLY A 42 -6.38 -9.54 -17.88
CA GLY A 42 -5.01 -9.61 -17.37
C GLY A 42 -4.30 -8.25 -17.35
N ASP A 43 -5.05 -7.16 -17.51
CA ASP A 43 -4.50 -5.81 -17.39
C ASP A 43 -4.22 -5.48 -15.92
N VAL A 44 -3.14 -4.73 -15.70
CA VAL A 44 -2.75 -4.21 -14.39
C VAL A 44 -2.87 -2.69 -14.43
N ILE A 45 -3.61 -2.13 -13.48
CA ILE A 45 -3.74 -0.68 -13.28
C ILE A 45 -2.94 -0.29 -12.03
N LEU A 46 -2.22 0.82 -12.12
CA LEU A 46 -1.56 1.49 -11.01
C LEU A 46 -2.34 2.77 -10.74
N GLU A 47 -2.83 2.96 -9.52
CA GLU A 47 -3.69 4.12 -9.19
C GLU A 47 -3.04 5.04 -8.16
N HIS A 48 -3.38 6.32 -8.30
CA HIS A 48 -3.05 7.37 -7.35
C HIS A 48 -4.03 7.37 -6.18
N ALA A 49 -3.63 8.02 -5.09
CA ALA A 49 -4.45 8.18 -3.89
C ALA A 49 -5.77 8.96 -4.11
N ASP A 50 -5.86 9.77 -5.17
CA ASP A 50 -7.04 10.56 -5.50
C ASP A 50 -8.05 9.81 -6.37
N GLN A 51 -7.61 8.72 -7.02
CA GLN A 51 -8.41 7.83 -7.85
C GLN A 51 -8.98 6.63 -7.08
N PHE A 52 -8.36 6.34 -5.93
CA PHE A 52 -8.69 5.21 -5.09
C PHE A 52 -8.95 5.63 -3.64
N ASP A 53 -10.04 5.11 -3.04
CA ASP A 53 -10.32 5.35 -1.62
C ASP A 53 -9.44 4.45 -0.75
N VAL A 54 -8.18 4.89 -0.59
CA VAL A 54 -7.17 4.22 0.25
C VAL A 54 -7.68 4.03 1.68
N GLY A 55 -8.49 4.97 2.20
CA GLY A 55 -9.09 4.85 3.53
C GLY A 55 -10.09 3.69 3.61
N CYS A 56 -10.93 3.52 2.59
CA CYS A 56 -11.86 2.39 2.49
C CYS A 56 -11.13 1.04 2.45
N GLU A 57 -10.04 0.93 1.67
CA GLU A 57 -9.24 -0.30 1.60
C GLU A 57 -8.56 -0.65 2.92
N ILE A 58 -7.95 0.35 3.58
CA ILE A 58 -7.35 0.17 4.91
C ILE A 58 -8.42 -0.26 5.91
N GLY A 59 -9.60 0.36 5.87
CA GLY A 59 -10.73 -0.04 6.70
C GLY A 59 -11.15 -1.49 6.46
N GLN A 60 -11.30 -1.89 5.20
CA GLN A 60 -11.66 -3.25 4.82
C GLN A 60 -10.64 -4.28 5.28
N MET A 61 -9.34 -4.02 5.12
CA MET A 61 -8.31 -4.95 5.63
C MET A 61 -8.38 -5.08 7.15
N LEU A 62 -8.55 -3.98 7.88
CA LEU A 62 -8.67 -4.02 9.33
C LEU A 62 -9.92 -4.77 9.78
N ASP A 63 -11.06 -4.56 9.12
CA ASP A 63 -12.30 -5.28 9.38
C ASP A 63 -12.13 -6.78 9.06
N ASP A 64 -11.54 -7.14 7.92
CA ASP A 64 -11.26 -8.51 7.53
C ASP A 64 -10.36 -9.21 8.57
N TYR A 65 -9.34 -8.52 9.10
CA TYR A 65 -8.48 -9.08 10.14
C TYR A 65 -9.22 -9.31 11.46
N LEU A 66 -10.14 -8.40 11.83
CA LEU A 66 -10.99 -8.57 13.01
C LEU A 66 -11.97 -9.74 12.83
N GLU A 67 -12.59 -9.87 11.66
CA GLU A 67 -13.55 -10.94 11.36
C GLU A 67 -12.90 -12.32 11.28
N ASN A 68 -11.64 -12.41 10.84
CA ASN A 68 -10.90 -13.66 10.73
C ASN A 68 -10.11 -14.04 12.02
N GLU A 69 -10.28 -13.28 13.11
CA GLU A 69 -9.55 -13.47 14.38
C GLU A 69 -8.03 -13.53 14.21
N TRP A 70 -7.48 -12.75 13.29
CA TRP A 70 -6.03 -12.70 13.08
C TRP A 70 -5.33 -12.02 14.26
N ASP A 71 -4.13 -12.48 14.57
CA ASP A 71 -3.26 -11.76 15.50
C ASP A 71 -2.85 -10.42 14.90
N GLU A 72 -2.75 -9.41 15.76
CA GLU A 72 -2.43 -8.03 15.37
C GLU A 72 -1.05 -7.94 14.69
N THR A 73 -0.12 -8.81 15.08
CA THR A 73 1.20 -8.94 14.42
C THR A 73 1.07 -9.38 12.97
N ASP A 74 0.22 -10.36 12.67
CA ASP A 74 0.06 -10.89 11.31
C ASP A 74 -0.68 -9.88 10.43
N ALA A 75 -1.71 -9.22 10.99
CA ALA A 75 -2.41 -8.12 10.34
C ALA A 75 -1.45 -6.99 9.92
N TYR A 76 -0.63 -6.48 10.86
CA TYR A 76 0.28 -5.37 10.56
C TYR A 76 1.43 -5.76 9.65
N ARG A 77 1.93 -6.99 9.71
CA ARG A 77 2.91 -7.48 8.72
C ARG A 77 2.33 -7.46 7.31
N GLU A 78 1.13 -7.99 7.11
CA GLU A 78 0.52 -8.01 5.79
C GLU A 78 0.21 -6.61 5.27
N MET A 79 -0.24 -5.70 6.14
CA MET A 79 -0.43 -4.30 5.78
C MET A 79 0.87 -3.63 5.33
N CYS A 80 1.96 -3.82 6.09
CA CYS A 80 3.27 -3.28 5.74
C CYS A 80 3.80 -3.87 4.43
N ASP A 81 3.68 -5.19 4.23
CA ASP A 81 4.09 -5.88 3.00
C ASP A 81 3.36 -5.35 1.76
N LYS A 82 2.11 -4.87 1.92
CA LYS A 82 1.33 -4.21 0.86
C LYS A 82 1.60 -2.71 0.73
N GLY A 83 2.47 -2.12 1.56
CA GLY A 83 2.83 -0.71 1.53
C GLY A 83 1.93 0.21 2.37
N TYR A 84 1.01 -0.34 3.17
CA TYR A 84 0.18 0.43 4.11
C TYR A 84 0.91 0.68 5.41
N THR A 85 2.02 1.42 5.33
CA THR A 85 2.85 1.77 6.48
C THR A 85 2.07 2.62 7.49
N PRO A 86 2.54 2.74 8.76
CA PRO A 86 1.88 3.56 9.77
C PRO A 86 1.64 5.03 9.34
N ASP A 87 2.53 5.57 8.50
CA ASP A 87 2.39 6.93 7.96
C ASP A 87 1.28 7.00 6.89
N VAL A 88 1.13 5.96 6.06
CA VAL A 88 0.02 5.85 5.09
C VAL A 88 -1.31 5.72 5.83
N VAL A 89 -1.40 4.84 6.82
CA VAL A 89 -2.60 4.66 7.66
C VAL A 89 -2.97 5.95 8.38
N SER A 90 -1.97 6.65 8.95
CA SER A 90 -2.20 7.95 9.61
C SER A 90 -2.72 9.03 8.66
N ARG A 91 -2.34 8.96 7.38
CA ARG A 91 -2.67 9.97 6.38
C ARG A 91 -4.02 9.73 5.72
N PHE A 92 -4.38 8.48 5.45
CA PHE A 92 -5.53 8.14 4.60
C PHE A 92 -6.69 7.48 5.34
N TYR A 93 -6.46 6.90 6.53
CA TYR A 93 -7.51 6.25 7.30
C TYR A 93 -7.80 6.98 8.61
N ASP A 94 -6.92 6.83 9.59
CA ASP A 94 -7.07 7.47 10.89
C ASP A 94 -5.72 7.67 11.58
N LYS A 95 -5.54 8.86 12.14
CA LYS A 95 -4.28 9.28 12.78
C LYS A 95 -4.00 8.54 14.08
N TRP A 96 -5.03 8.12 14.82
CA TRP A 96 -4.84 7.36 16.05
C TRP A 96 -4.46 5.91 15.71
N VAL A 97 -5.14 5.31 14.73
CA VAL A 97 -4.82 3.95 14.25
C VAL A 97 -3.40 3.89 13.72
N GLY A 98 -2.97 4.83 12.88
CA GLY A 98 -1.60 4.83 12.36
C GLY A 98 -0.53 5.03 13.46
N LYS A 99 -0.82 5.81 14.51
CA LYS A 99 0.08 5.91 15.68
C LYS A 99 0.16 4.62 16.48
N HIS A 100 -0.98 3.95 16.65
CA HIS A 100 -1.07 2.68 17.35
C HIS A 100 -0.28 1.61 16.59
N MET A 101 -0.51 1.48 15.28
CA MET A 101 0.26 0.61 14.39
C MET A 101 1.76 0.90 14.46
N LYS A 102 2.17 2.17 14.38
CA LYS A 102 3.59 2.54 14.52
C LYS A 102 4.20 2.02 15.82
N LYS A 103 3.53 2.31 16.94
CA LYS A 103 4.00 1.87 18.26
C LYS A 103 4.10 0.35 18.32
N TYR A 104 3.08 -0.35 17.84
CA TYR A 104 3.05 -1.80 17.83
C TYR A 104 4.20 -2.38 17.01
N CYS A 105 4.41 -1.88 15.79
CA CYS A 105 5.49 -2.32 14.91
C CYS A 105 6.87 -2.10 15.55
N GLU A 106 7.10 -0.94 16.17
CA GLU A 106 8.34 -0.64 16.90
C GLU A 106 8.56 -1.60 18.10
N GLU A 107 7.51 -1.91 18.85
CA GLU A 107 7.57 -2.81 20.02
C GLU A 107 7.80 -4.29 19.64
N HIS A 108 7.31 -4.71 18.47
CA HIS A 108 7.35 -6.11 18.01
C HIS A 108 8.38 -6.37 16.91
N GLY A 109 9.13 -5.36 16.47
CA GLY A 109 10.15 -5.49 15.43
C GLY A 109 9.58 -5.79 14.04
N ILE A 110 8.44 -5.21 13.72
CA ILE A 110 7.83 -5.29 12.39
C ILE A 110 8.42 -4.16 11.54
N GLU A 111 9.04 -4.50 10.42
CA GLU A 111 9.58 -3.53 9.46
C GLU A 111 8.45 -2.93 8.62
N TYR A 112 8.56 -1.63 8.30
CA TYR A 112 7.57 -0.84 7.55
C TYR A 112 8.22 0.38 6.89
#